data_AF-A0A820IYQ9-F1
#
_entry.id   AF-A0A820IYQ9-F1
#
_cell.length_a   1.000
_cell.length_b   1.000
_cell.length_c   1.000
_cell.angle_alpha   90.00
_cell.angle_beta   90.00
_cell.angle_gamma   90.00
#
_symmetry.space_group_name_H-M   'P 1'
#
loop_
_entity.id
_entity.type
_entity.pdbx_description
1 polymer ?
#
loop_
_entity_poly.entity_id
_entity_poly.type
_entity_poly.pdbx_seq_one_letter_code
_entity_poly.pdbx_strand_id
1 'polypeptide(L)'
;PFQYLNSLKILNLDRNLQMNITKNILKDLSKTLIELSLQNCNLTKINFSLNFFYSLQRLKLSSNYLKELPKNFLNYSILSIDLQRNLFTFIPYLFEYNSSNLIDLDLSSNQISYLNQYDLLKYSNLKTIGLTANPLDCNCHLQWIKQWLKDNYEQDLIKFLQWTC
;
A
#
# COMPACT_ATOMS: atom_id res chain seq x y z
N PRO A 1 2.00 -15.15 20.46
CA PRO A 1 2.04 -16.43 19.72
C PRO A 1 3.34 -16.63 18.92
N PHE A 2 3.99 -15.58 18.41
CA PHE A 2 5.16 -15.71 17.52
C PHE A 2 6.52 -15.58 18.21
N GLN A 3 6.56 -15.59 19.55
CA GLN A 3 7.72 -15.25 20.38
C GLN A 3 8.97 -16.12 20.18
N TYR A 4 8.84 -17.25 19.49
CA TYR A 4 9.94 -18.19 19.24
C TYR A 4 10.22 -18.40 17.74
N LEU A 5 9.51 -17.70 16.86
CA LEU A 5 9.63 -17.85 15.41
C LEU A 5 10.73 -16.94 14.85
N ASN A 6 11.91 -16.99 15.44
CA ASN A 6 13.02 -16.05 15.23
C ASN A 6 13.68 -16.13 13.84
N SER A 7 13.27 -17.06 12.99
CA SER A 7 13.74 -17.20 11.61
C SER A 7 12.62 -17.03 10.60
N LEU A 8 11.40 -16.75 11.04
CA LEU A 8 10.24 -16.63 10.16
C LEU A 8 10.43 -15.44 9.22
N LYS A 9 10.32 -15.73 7.92
CA LYS A 9 10.45 -14.76 6.83
C LYS A 9 9.11 -14.35 6.24
N ILE A 10 8.14 -15.26 6.24
CA ILE A 10 6.83 -15.05 5.64
C ILE A 10 5.78 -15.42 6.67
N LEU A 11 4.85 -14.50 6.94
CA LEU A 11 3.72 -14.72 7.82
C LEU A 11 2.43 -14.41 7.05
N ASN A 12 1.65 -15.45 6.78
CA ASN A 12 0.31 -15.32 6.22
C ASN A 12 -0.73 -15.51 7.33
N LEU A 13 -1.57 -14.49 7.53
CA LEU A 13 -2.69 -14.48 8.45
C LEU A 13 -3.99 -14.11 7.73
N ASP A 14 -4.09 -14.40 6.44
CA ASP A 14 -5.26 -14.13 5.64
C ASP A 14 -6.50 -14.81 6.23
N ARG A 15 -7.67 -14.20 6.07
CA ARG A 15 -8.97 -14.73 6.51
C ARG A 15 -9.09 -15.00 8.01
N ASN A 16 -8.26 -14.37 8.84
CA ASN A 16 -8.35 -14.48 10.30
C ASN A 16 -9.24 -13.40 10.91
N LEU A 17 -10.55 -13.53 10.72
CA LEU A 17 -11.57 -12.54 11.13
C LEU A 17 -11.65 -12.26 12.64
N GLN A 18 -11.15 -13.18 13.46
CA GLN A 18 -11.21 -13.11 14.92
C GLN A 18 -9.88 -12.65 15.53
N MET A 19 -8.83 -12.48 14.71
CA MET A 19 -7.50 -12.18 15.20
C MET A 19 -7.35 -10.69 15.46
N ASN A 20 -7.20 -10.32 16.74
CA ASN A 20 -6.82 -8.97 17.12
C ASN A 20 -5.31 -8.79 16.92
N ILE A 21 -4.92 -8.21 15.78
CA ILE A 21 -3.52 -7.96 15.46
C ILE A 21 -3.06 -6.73 16.24
N THR A 22 -2.05 -6.91 17.09
CA THR A 22 -1.45 -5.83 17.88
C THR A 22 0.07 -5.81 17.68
N LYS A 23 0.69 -4.66 17.92
CA LYS A 23 2.16 -4.50 17.91
C LYS A 23 2.87 -5.61 18.70
N ASN A 24 2.34 -5.96 19.86
CA ASN A 24 2.95 -6.93 20.77
C ASN A 24 2.99 -8.34 20.20
N ILE A 25 2.04 -8.71 19.35
CA ILE A 25 2.00 -10.04 18.75
C ILE A 25 3.09 -10.19 17.69
N LEU A 26 3.40 -9.13 16.95
CA LEU A 26 4.32 -9.17 15.82
C LEU A 26 5.74 -8.68 16.14
N LYS A 27 5.96 -8.03 17.29
CA LYS A 27 7.25 -7.38 17.64
C LYS A 27 8.47 -8.30 17.53
N ASP A 28 8.33 -9.58 17.87
CA ASP A 28 9.44 -10.54 17.89
C ASP A 28 9.88 -10.93 16.46
N LEU A 29 9.02 -10.68 15.47
CA LEU A 29 9.28 -10.93 14.05
C LEU A 29 9.92 -9.73 13.33
N SER A 30 10.05 -8.59 14.01
CA SER A 30 10.52 -7.31 13.45
C SER A 30 11.84 -7.37 12.68
N LYS A 31 12.75 -8.26 13.11
CA LYS A 31 14.10 -8.39 12.53
C LYS A 31 14.19 -9.38 11.37
N THR A 32 13.19 -10.25 11.20
CA THR A 32 13.30 -11.36 10.24
C THR A 32 12.21 -11.35 9.18
N LEU A 33 11.04 -10.82 9.48
CA LEU A 33 9.90 -10.88 8.58
C LEU A 33 10.16 -10.05 7.32
N ILE A 34 9.99 -10.71 6.17
CA ILE A 34 10.14 -10.16 4.82
C ILE A 34 8.77 -9.92 4.20
N GLU A 35 7.80 -10.79 4.48
CA GLU A 35 6.44 -10.66 3.97
C GLU A 35 5.40 -10.87 5.06
N LEU A 36 4.44 -9.95 5.12
CA LEU A 36 3.26 -10.03 5.98
C LEU A 36 2.00 -9.95 5.12
N SER A 37 1.09 -10.91 5.32
CA SER A 37 -0.19 -10.94 4.63
C SER A 37 -1.34 -10.99 5.64
N LEU A 38 -2.26 -10.03 5.55
CA LEU A 38 -3.45 -9.87 6.38
C LEU A 38 -4.69 -9.64 5.50
N GLN A 39 -4.80 -10.39 4.41
CA GLN A 39 -5.84 -10.20 3.41
C GLN A 39 -7.17 -10.76 3.90
N ASN A 40 -8.27 -10.10 3.53
CA ASN A 40 -9.61 -10.62 3.79
C ASN A 40 -9.90 -10.86 5.29
N CYS A 41 -9.45 -9.94 6.13
CA CYS A 41 -9.53 -10.00 7.60
C CYS A 41 -10.62 -9.09 8.18
N ASN A 42 -11.47 -8.49 7.35
CA ASN A 42 -12.46 -7.47 7.74
C ASN A 42 -11.85 -6.28 8.51
N LEU A 43 -10.59 -5.93 8.24
CA LEU A 43 -9.92 -4.83 8.94
C LEU A 43 -10.55 -3.51 8.53
N THR A 44 -11.12 -2.78 9.49
CA THR A 44 -11.62 -1.42 9.27
C THR A 44 -10.57 -0.36 9.60
N LYS A 45 -9.61 -0.70 10.48
CA LYS A 45 -8.51 0.15 10.94
C LYS A 45 -7.31 -0.69 11.33
N ILE A 46 -6.12 -0.08 11.29
CA ILE A 46 -4.89 -0.62 11.89
C ILE A 46 -4.40 0.41 12.92
N ASN A 47 -4.39 0.03 14.20
CA ASN A 47 -4.07 0.94 15.31
C ASN A 47 -2.61 0.82 15.80
N PHE A 48 -1.73 0.30 14.95
CA PHE A 48 -0.30 0.15 15.26
C PHE A 48 0.54 0.42 14.02
N SER A 49 1.77 0.87 14.22
CA SER A 49 2.74 1.03 13.13
C SER A 49 3.52 -0.27 12.89
N LEU A 50 3.99 -0.46 11.65
CA LEU A 50 4.94 -1.48 11.23
C LEU A 50 6.34 -0.88 10.94
N ASN A 51 6.59 0.37 11.32
CA ASN A 51 7.87 1.06 11.05
C ASN A 51 9.10 0.45 11.73
N PHE A 52 8.90 -0.47 12.68
CA PHE A 52 9.96 -1.21 13.36
C PHE A 52 10.34 -2.53 12.63
N PHE A 53 9.69 -2.86 11.51
CA PHE A 53 10.05 -4.01 10.68
C PHE A 53 11.11 -3.63 9.64
N TYR A 54 12.39 -3.80 10.00
CA TYR A 54 13.52 -3.37 9.16
C TYR A 54 13.82 -4.29 7.96
N SER A 55 13.22 -5.49 7.94
CA SER A 55 13.40 -6.45 6.84
C SER A 55 12.15 -6.66 6.01
N LEU A 56 11.04 -6.00 6.35
CA LEU A 56 9.77 -6.21 5.67
C LEU A 56 9.82 -5.54 4.31
N GLN A 57 9.64 -6.35 3.26
CA GLN A 57 9.69 -5.93 1.87
C GLN A 57 8.32 -6.00 1.20
N ARG A 58 7.42 -6.88 1.67
CA ARG A 58 6.10 -7.08 1.07
C ARG A 58 4.99 -7.04 2.13
N LEU A 59 3.97 -6.24 1.88
CA LEU A 59 2.80 -6.13 2.74
C LEU A 59 1.53 -6.31 1.92
N LYS A 60 0.71 -7.29 2.29
CA LYS A 60 -0.58 -7.55 1.65
C LYS A 60 -1.71 -7.28 2.62
N LEU A 61 -2.55 -6.31 2.25
CA LEU A 61 -3.69 -5.81 3.02
C LEU A 61 -4.97 -5.80 2.18
N SER A 62 -4.99 -6.55 1.07
CA SER A 62 -6.11 -6.55 0.14
C SER A 62 -7.41 -7.08 0.76
N SER A 63 -8.53 -6.70 0.14
CA SER A 63 -9.87 -7.18 0.52
C SER A 63 -10.20 -6.90 1.99
N ASN A 64 -9.93 -5.69 2.45
CA ASN A 64 -10.30 -5.20 3.78
C ASN A 64 -11.21 -3.97 3.65
N TYR A 65 -11.53 -3.32 4.77
CA TYR A 65 -12.38 -2.13 4.81
C TYR A 65 -11.59 -0.90 5.28
N LEU A 66 -10.29 -0.84 4.95
CA LEU A 66 -9.40 0.22 5.38
C LEU A 66 -9.68 1.51 4.60
N LYS A 67 -9.82 2.62 5.32
CA LYS A 67 -9.94 3.96 4.75
C LYS A 67 -8.65 4.76 4.84
N GLU A 68 -7.82 4.41 5.83
CA GLU A 68 -6.56 5.08 6.15
C GLU A 68 -5.60 4.07 6.79
N LEU A 69 -4.32 4.44 6.78
CA LEU A 69 -3.27 3.78 7.56
C LEU A 69 -2.64 4.82 8.50
N PRO A 70 -2.06 4.39 9.63
CA PRO A 70 -1.35 5.30 10.52
C PRO A 70 -0.31 6.15 9.79
N LYS A 71 -0.04 7.36 10.28
CA LYS A 71 1.15 8.09 9.84
C LYS A 71 2.40 7.30 10.24
N ASN A 72 3.44 7.38 9.41
CA ASN A 72 4.70 6.66 9.62
C ASN A 72 4.44 5.17 9.86
N PHE A 73 3.55 4.58 9.06
CA PHE A 73 3.13 3.20 9.19
C PHE A 73 4.24 2.21 8.84
N LEU A 74 5.13 2.54 7.90
CA LEU A 74 6.11 1.60 7.36
C LEU A 74 7.55 2.07 7.50
N ASN A 75 8.45 1.09 7.51
CA ASN A 75 9.87 1.31 7.38
C ASN A 75 10.24 1.41 5.88
N TYR A 76 11.37 2.07 5.59
CA TYR A 76 11.90 2.22 4.23
C TYR A 76 12.34 0.92 3.56
N SER A 77 12.36 -0.22 4.27
CA SER A 77 12.65 -1.53 3.67
C SER A 77 11.57 -2.04 2.73
N ILE A 78 10.35 -1.48 2.78
CA ILE A 78 9.21 -1.95 1.99
C ILE A 78 9.42 -1.69 0.50
N LEU A 79 9.12 -2.69 -0.32
CA LEU A 79 9.26 -2.65 -1.79
C LEU A 79 7.92 -2.79 -2.49
N SER A 80 6.98 -3.54 -1.92
CA SER A 80 5.66 -3.78 -2.52
C SER A 80 4.54 -3.77 -1.47
N ILE A 81 3.45 -3.09 -1.82
CA ILE A 81 2.27 -2.97 -0.98
C ILE A 81 1.04 -3.26 -1.83
N ASP A 82 0.21 -4.18 -1.35
CA ASP A 82 -1.11 -4.48 -1.92
C ASP A 82 -2.21 -3.97 -0.98
N LEU A 83 -2.92 -2.93 -1.42
CA LEU A 83 -4.09 -2.33 -0.78
C LEU A 83 -5.35 -2.49 -1.65
N GLN A 84 -5.36 -3.42 -2.60
CA GLN A 84 -6.48 -3.65 -3.48
C GLN A 84 -7.77 -3.93 -2.68
N ARG A 85 -8.94 -3.50 -3.20
CA ARG A 85 -10.25 -3.79 -2.57
C ARG A 85 -10.31 -3.31 -1.11
N ASN A 86 -10.05 -2.03 -0.94
CA ASN A 86 -10.24 -1.30 0.32
C ASN A 86 -11.15 -0.09 0.08
N LEU A 87 -11.14 0.88 1.00
CA LEU A 87 -12.00 2.08 0.96
C LEU A 87 -11.16 3.37 0.98
N PHE A 88 -9.93 3.34 0.47
CA PHE A 88 -9.08 4.53 0.40
C PHE A 88 -9.66 5.55 -0.58
N THR A 89 -9.72 6.82 -0.19
CA THR A 89 -10.15 7.93 -1.05
C THR A 89 -8.99 8.82 -1.52
N PHE A 90 -7.79 8.56 -1.01
CA PHE A 90 -6.53 9.23 -1.35
C PHE A 90 -5.37 8.24 -1.25
N ILE A 91 -4.23 8.55 -1.88
CA ILE A 91 -3.01 7.77 -1.70
C ILE A 91 -2.52 7.95 -0.26
N PRO A 92 -2.36 6.87 0.52
CA PRO A 92 -2.01 6.98 1.94
C PRO A 92 -0.65 7.63 2.14
N TYR A 93 -0.37 8.17 3.33
CA TYR A 93 0.95 8.70 3.69
C TYR A 93 1.66 7.73 4.64
N LEU A 94 2.58 6.93 4.09
CA LEU A 94 3.09 5.73 4.75
C LEU A 94 4.42 5.92 5.49
N PHE A 95 5.18 6.96 5.13
CA PHE A 95 6.55 7.17 5.59
C PHE A 95 6.71 8.52 6.28
N GLU A 96 7.71 8.64 7.15
CA GLU A 96 8.00 9.88 7.87
C GLU A 96 8.60 10.98 7.00
N TYR A 97 9.31 10.59 5.94
CA TYR A 97 9.96 11.47 4.99
C TYR A 97 9.55 11.11 3.57
N ASN A 98 9.65 12.08 2.65
CA ASN A 98 9.33 11.92 1.23
C ASN A 98 10.45 11.18 0.47
N SER A 99 10.76 9.97 0.90
CA SER A 99 11.73 9.08 0.26
C SER A 99 11.32 7.66 0.62
N SER A 100 11.15 6.78 -0.36
CA SER A 100 10.86 5.39 -0.06
C SER A 100 11.47 4.47 -1.09
N ASN A 101 11.82 3.26 -0.68
CA ASN A 101 12.22 2.20 -1.60
C ASN A 101 11.00 1.47 -2.21
N LEU A 102 9.79 1.97 -2.01
CA LEU A 102 8.58 1.37 -2.56
C LEU A 102 8.64 1.40 -4.07
N ILE A 103 8.54 0.22 -4.68
CA ILE A 103 8.55 0.00 -6.12
C ILE A 103 7.12 -0.20 -6.62
N ASP A 104 6.31 -0.95 -5.87
CA ASP A 104 4.97 -1.36 -6.30
C ASP A 104 3.90 -1.00 -5.26
N LEU A 105 2.84 -0.31 -5.69
CA LEU A 105 1.71 0.06 -4.86
C LEU A 105 0.39 -0.25 -5.56
N ASP A 106 -0.33 -1.30 -5.15
CA ASP A 106 -1.65 -1.58 -5.70
C ASP A 106 -2.76 -0.94 -4.86
N LEU A 107 -3.46 0.03 -5.45
CA LEU A 107 -4.63 0.70 -4.90
C LEU A 107 -5.88 0.42 -5.75
N SER A 108 -5.88 -0.63 -6.58
CA SER A 108 -7.00 -0.98 -7.44
C SER A 108 -8.25 -1.30 -6.63
N SER A 109 -9.43 -1.03 -7.18
CA SER A 109 -10.72 -1.26 -6.50
C SER A 109 -10.84 -0.53 -5.15
N ASN A 110 -10.47 0.75 -5.12
CA ASN A 110 -10.67 1.66 -3.98
C ASN A 110 -11.69 2.76 -4.35
N GLN A 111 -11.73 3.85 -3.58
CA GLN A 111 -12.66 4.97 -3.76
C GLN A 111 -11.92 6.29 -4.08
N ILE A 112 -10.76 6.19 -4.74
CA ILE A 112 -9.93 7.35 -5.09
C ILE A 112 -10.58 8.06 -6.27
N SER A 113 -11.07 9.29 -6.05
CA SER A 113 -11.64 10.11 -7.13
C SER A 113 -10.70 11.21 -7.61
N TYR A 114 -9.72 11.61 -6.79
CA TYR A 114 -8.81 12.71 -7.08
C TYR A 114 -7.39 12.36 -6.67
N LEU A 115 -6.42 12.83 -7.46
CA LEU A 115 -4.99 12.67 -7.22
C LEU A 115 -4.28 13.99 -7.51
N ASN A 116 -3.48 14.47 -6.57
CA ASN A 116 -2.64 15.63 -6.79
C ASN A 116 -1.21 15.21 -7.17
N GLN A 117 -0.50 16.08 -7.89
CA GLN A 117 0.88 15.81 -8.34
C GLN A 117 1.85 15.51 -7.19
N TYR A 118 1.57 15.99 -5.97
CA TYR A 118 2.42 15.80 -4.80
C TYR A 118 2.18 14.45 -4.10
N ASP A 119 1.11 13.72 -4.45
CA ASP A 119 0.81 12.42 -3.83
C ASP A 119 1.87 11.38 -4.22
N LEU A 120 2.38 11.46 -5.45
CA LEU A 120 3.41 10.54 -5.96
C LEU A 120 4.85 11.01 -5.75
N LEU A 121 5.09 12.32 -5.56
CA LEU A 121 6.43 12.85 -5.28
C LEU A 121 7.06 12.27 -4.00
N LYS A 122 6.23 11.71 -3.12
CA LYS A 122 6.65 11.09 -1.86
C LYS A 122 7.19 9.66 -2.05
N TYR A 123 6.91 9.06 -3.20
CA TYR A 123 7.30 7.70 -3.56
C TYR A 123 8.34 7.73 -4.68
N SER A 124 9.53 8.25 -4.36
CA SER A 124 10.60 8.55 -5.32
C SER A 124 11.06 7.37 -6.20
N ASN A 125 10.90 6.13 -5.73
CA ASN A 125 11.30 4.92 -6.45
C ASN A 125 10.12 4.12 -7.03
N LEU A 126 8.90 4.67 -6.96
CA LEU A 126 7.70 3.96 -7.39
C LEU A 126 7.72 3.73 -8.89
N LYS A 127 7.64 2.46 -9.28
CA LYS A 127 7.60 2.03 -10.67
C LYS A 127 6.23 1.53 -11.07
N THR A 128 5.46 0.95 -10.15
CA THR A 128 4.11 0.47 -10.42
C THR A 128 3.06 0.99 -9.44
N ILE A 129 1.92 1.43 -9.99
CA ILE A 129 0.75 1.87 -9.24
C ILE A 129 -0.52 1.30 -9.88
N GLY A 130 -1.26 0.52 -9.10
CA GLY A 130 -2.57 0.02 -9.48
C GLY A 130 -3.65 1.04 -9.12
N LEU A 131 -4.33 1.62 -10.11
CA LEU A 131 -5.44 2.56 -9.89
C LEU A 131 -6.75 2.11 -10.55
N THR A 132 -6.77 0.92 -11.14
CA THR A 132 -7.95 0.41 -11.85
C THR A 132 -9.16 0.28 -10.92
N ALA A 133 -10.38 0.41 -11.45
CA ALA A 133 -11.62 0.33 -10.67
C ALA A 133 -11.69 1.32 -9.49
N ASN A 134 -11.14 2.52 -9.67
CA ASN A 134 -11.38 3.69 -8.81
C ASN A 134 -12.26 4.72 -9.55
N PRO A 135 -13.09 5.50 -8.85
CA PRO A 135 -13.95 6.52 -9.45
C PRO A 135 -13.17 7.80 -9.81
N LEU A 136 -12.05 7.66 -10.54
CA LEU A 136 -11.17 8.76 -10.91
C LEU A 136 -11.92 9.80 -11.76
N ASP A 137 -11.90 11.06 -11.32
CA ASP A 137 -12.42 12.20 -12.06
C ASP A 137 -11.41 12.60 -13.15
N CYS A 138 -11.52 11.94 -14.31
CA CYS A 138 -10.65 12.10 -15.48
C CYS A 138 -10.85 13.44 -16.21
N ASN A 139 -10.69 14.55 -15.48
CA ASN A 139 -10.68 15.91 -16.00
C ASN A 139 -9.25 16.45 -16.16
N CYS A 140 -9.11 17.71 -16.57
CA CYS A 140 -7.80 18.29 -16.86
C CYS A 140 -6.89 18.46 -15.61
N HIS A 141 -7.40 18.33 -14.38
CA HIS A 141 -6.58 18.25 -13.15
C HIS A 141 -5.78 16.95 -13.05
N LEU A 142 -6.23 15.85 -13.69
CA LEU A 142 -5.47 14.59 -13.73
C LEU A 142 -4.49 14.53 -14.90
N GLN A 143 -4.36 15.57 -15.73
CA GLN A 143 -3.45 15.54 -16.89
C GLN A 143 -2.00 15.17 -16.51
N TRP A 144 -1.54 15.56 -15.32
CA TRP A 144 -0.20 15.24 -14.83
C TRP A 144 0.01 13.72 -14.67
N ILE A 145 -0.99 12.95 -14.21
CA ILE A 145 -0.81 11.52 -13.96
C ILE A 145 -0.72 10.73 -15.27
N LYS A 146 -1.35 11.24 -16.35
CA LYS A 146 -1.12 10.74 -17.71
C LYS A 146 0.34 10.83 -18.11
N GLN A 147 0.96 11.98 -17.85
CA GLN A 147 2.36 12.22 -18.18
C GLN A 147 3.27 11.36 -17.29
N TRP A 148 3.01 11.33 -15.99
CA TRP A 148 3.73 10.48 -15.05
C TRP A 148 3.66 8.99 -15.45
N LEU A 149 2.49 8.49 -15.86
CA LEU A 149 2.35 7.11 -16.35
C LEU A 149 3.14 6.86 -17.66
N LYS A 150 3.21 7.84 -18.57
CA LYS A 150 4.04 7.72 -19.78
C LYS A 150 5.53 7.69 -19.47
N ASP A 151 5.95 8.50 -18.50
CA ASP A 151 7.36 8.63 -18.14
C ASP A 151 7.87 7.40 -17.35
N ASN A 152 6.98 6.68 -16.67
CA ASN A 152 7.34 5.57 -15.79
C ASN A 152 6.88 4.18 -16.28
N TYR A 153 6.09 4.06 -17.35
CA TYR A 153 5.54 2.77 -17.83
C TYR A 153 5.55 2.62 -19.35
N GLU A 154 5.57 1.36 -19.81
CA GLU A 154 5.27 1.03 -21.21
C GLU A 154 3.79 1.28 -21.54
N GLN A 155 3.54 1.67 -22.79
CA GLN A 155 2.31 2.29 -23.31
C GLN A 155 0.99 1.51 -23.07
N ASP A 156 1.05 0.25 -22.64
CA ASP A 156 -0.11 -0.64 -22.54
C ASP A 156 -1.05 -0.34 -21.36
N LEU A 157 -0.56 0.27 -20.27
CA LEU A 157 -1.40 0.71 -19.14
C LEU A 157 -2.23 1.96 -19.44
N ILE A 158 -1.84 2.74 -20.45
CA ILE A 158 -2.49 3.99 -20.84
C ILE A 158 -3.85 3.73 -21.51
N LYS A 159 -4.03 2.55 -22.12
CA LYS A 159 -5.19 2.18 -22.95
C LYS A 159 -6.52 2.10 -22.17
N PHE A 160 -6.47 1.89 -20.86
CA PHE A 160 -7.68 1.75 -20.02
C PHE A 160 -8.17 3.06 -19.42
N LEU A 161 -7.43 4.16 -19.60
CA LEU A 161 -7.82 5.48 -19.14
C LEU A 161 -8.40 6.22 -20.35
N GLN A 162 -9.73 6.26 -20.46
CA GLN A 162 -10.40 7.15 -21.41
C GLN A 162 -10.44 8.55 -20.80
N TRP A 163 -9.50 9.39 -21.20
CA TRP A 163 -9.41 10.78 -20.75
C TRP A 163 -10.39 11.62 -21.56
N THR A 164 -11.28 12.38 -20.91
CA THR A 164 -12.11 13.37 -21.57
C THR A 164 -11.55 14.76 -21.26
N CYS A 165 -10.50 15.11 -22.00
CA CYS A 165 -9.98 16.46 -22.21
C CYS A 165 -9.40 16.38 -23.64
#